data_AF-A0A930T068-F1
#
_entry.id   AF-A0A930T068-F1
#
_cell.length_a   1.000
_cell.length_b   1.000
_cell.length_c   1.000
_cell.angle_alpha   90.00
_cell.angle_beta   90.00
_cell.angle_gamma   90.00
#
_symmetry.space_group_name_H-M   'P 1'
#
loop_
_entity.id
_entity.type
_entity.pdbx_description
1 polymer ?
#
loop_
_entity_poly.entity_id
_entity_poly.type
_entity_poly.pdbx_seq_one_letter_code
_entity_poly.pdbx_strand_id
1 'polypeptide(L)'
;MQKIIIICGGIHSMEITKKFVNLIKTQLGNNLLENYIILPLNQRPPYDAKNLFDNLIENNILPQTKALTIIAFSAGVVGCLAMARKWQREGGIINCFIAFDGWGVPLIGDFPIHCFSHDLFTHLTTSFWVKGNEHFYAQPAVSHLEMWTAPLTVSGYHGEKRINLTESLNLLLTKYHGTITTNFNDNYPPSARRNSN
;
A
#
# COMPACT_ATOMS: atom_id res chain seq x y z
N MET A 1 11.42 4.60 17.09
CA MET A 1 11.33 5.27 15.78
C MET A 1 9.86 5.36 15.40
N GLN A 2 9.33 6.53 15.01
CA GLN A 2 7.91 6.68 14.69
C GLN A 2 7.63 6.12 13.29
N LYS A 3 6.55 5.35 13.12
CA LYS A 3 6.16 4.80 11.82
C LYS A 3 5.29 5.81 11.06
N ILE A 4 5.55 5.98 9.76
CA ILE A 4 4.77 6.82 8.85
C ILE A 4 4.45 6.01 7.59
N ILE A 5 3.24 6.17 7.06
CA ILE A 5 2.86 5.61 5.77
C ILE A 5 2.97 6.68 4.68
N ILE A 6 3.77 6.44 3.66
CA ILE A 6 3.87 7.30 2.47
C ILE A 6 2.99 6.71 1.38
N ILE A 7 2.11 7.51 0.79
CA ILE A 7 1.20 7.09 -0.26
C ILE A 7 1.46 7.94 -1.50
N CYS A 8 1.81 7.32 -2.63
CA CYS A 8 2.12 8.03 -3.86
C CYS A 8 1.36 7.44 -5.05
N GLY A 9 0.57 8.28 -5.72
CA GLY A 9 -0.16 7.90 -6.93
C GLY A 9 0.71 7.86 -8.18
N GLY A 10 0.09 7.50 -9.30
CA GLY A 10 0.68 7.59 -10.65
C GLY A 10 0.49 8.96 -11.28
N ILE A 11 0.65 9.02 -12.61
CA ILE A 11 0.39 10.24 -13.40
C ILE A 11 -1.13 10.43 -13.53
N HIS A 12 -1.73 11.07 -12.53
CA HIS A 12 -3.14 11.46 -12.50
C HIS A 12 -3.35 12.54 -11.45
N SER A 13 -4.58 13.05 -11.31
CA SER A 13 -4.88 14.07 -10.31
C SER A 13 -4.68 13.55 -8.88
N MET A 14 -4.28 14.45 -7.98
CA MET A 14 -4.13 14.14 -6.55
C MET A 14 -5.45 13.69 -5.91
N GLU A 15 -6.58 14.16 -6.44
CA GLU A 15 -7.91 13.79 -5.95
C GLU A 15 -8.20 12.29 -6.09
N ILE A 16 -7.63 11.63 -7.11
CA ILE A 16 -7.73 10.17 -7.24
C ILE A 16 -7.00 9.47 -6.09
N THR A 17 -5.78 9.91 -5.74
CA THR A 17 -5.05 9.33 -4.59
C THR A 17 -5.76 9.62 -3.27
N LYS A 18 -6.29 10.83 -3.07
CA LYS A 18 -7.06 11.16 -1.86
C LYS A 18 -8.30 10.28 -1.73
N LYS A 19 -9.01 10.02 -2.83
CA LYS A 19 -10.15 9.09 -2.87
C LYS A 19 -9.73 7.67 -2.50
N PHE A 20 -8.64 7.16 -3.07
CA PHE A 20 -8.06 5.87 -2.68
C PHE A 20 -7.83 5.79 -1.17
N VAL A 21 -7.13 6.78 -0.60
CA VAL A 21 -6.86 6.82 0.84
C VAL A 21 -8.15 6.82 1.66
N ASN A 22 -9.13 7.65 1.30
CA ASN A 22 -10.41 7.69 2.01
C ASN A 22 -11.14 6.34 1.98
N LEU A 23 -11.18 5.67 0.83
CA LEU A 23 -11.80 4.35 0.70
C LEU A 23 -11.11 3.31 1.57
N ILE A 24 -9.77 3.29 1.58
CA ILE A 24 -9.00 2.36 2.43
C ILE A 24 -9.21 2.68 3.91
N LYS A 25 -9.23 3.96 4.32
CA LYS A 25 -9.50 4.35 5.71
C LYS A 25 -10.88 3.89 6.19
N THR A 26 -11.90 4.08 5.36
CA THR A 26 -13.27 3.64 5.68
C THR A 26 -13.34 2.11 5.82
N GLN A 27 -12.64 1.37 4.95
CA GLN A 27 -12.69 -0.09 4.96
C GLN A 27 -11.84 -0.75 6.06
N LEU A 28 -10.64 -0.22 6.33
CA LEU A 28 -9.69 -0.82 7.27
C LEU A 28 -9.85 -0.29 8.71
N GLY A 29 -10.69 0.72 8.90
CA GLY A 29 -10.78 1.48 10.14
C GLY A 29 -9.70 2.56 10.24
N ASN A 30 -10.01 3.63 10.97
CA ASN A 30 -9.16 4.84 11.00
C ASN A 30 -7.75 4.60 11.58
N ASN A 31 -7.57 3.56 12.39
CA ASN A 31 -6.38 3.40 13.23
C ASN A 31 -5.13 2.96 12.45
N LEU A 32 -5.28 2.26 11.31
CA LEU A 32 -4.13 1.78 10.51
C LEU A 32 -3.52 2.87 9.62
N LEU A 33 -4.24 3.97 9.40
CA LEU A 33 -3.85 5.12 8.57
C LEU A 33 -3.98 6.43 9.35
N GLU A 34 -3.56 6.45 10.62
CA GLU A 34 -3.54 7.69 11.42
C GLU A 34 -2.39 8.60 11.04
N ASN A 35 -1.25 8.03 10.63
CA ASN A 35 -0.02 8.77 10.34
C ASN A 35 0.47 8.49 8.92
N TYR A 36 -0.19 9.12 7.94
CA TYR A 36 0.18 9.01 6.54
C TYR A 36 0.41 10.36 5.87
N ILE A 37 1.14 10.33 4.76
CA ILE A 37 1.42 11.48 3.91
C ILE A 37 1.17 11.06 2.46
N ILE A 38 0.45 11.91 1.73
CA ILE A 38 0.25 11.71 0.30
C ILE A 38 1.29 12.54 -0.45
N LEU A 39 2.04 11.89 -1.33
CA LEU A 39 3.02 12.51 -2.22
C LEU A 39 2.59 12.41 -3.69
N PRO A 40 3.09 13.30 -4.57
CA PRO A 40 3.94 14.47 -4.28
C PRO A 40 3.15 15.62 -3.62
N LEU A 41 3.77 16.40 -2.72
CA LEU A 41 3.10 17.55 -2.08
C LEU A 41 2.94 18.77 -3.01
N ASN A 42 3.67 18.76 -4.13
CA ASN A 42 3.64 19.78 -5.17
C ASN A 42 3.17 19.16 -6.50
N GLN A 43 2.87 19.99 -7.50
CA GLN A 43 2.43 19.54 -8.82
C GLN A 43 3.58 18.95 -9.68
N ARG A 44 4.65 18.46 -9.05
CA ARG A 44 5.73 17.78 -9.78
C ARG A 44 5.39 16.33 -10.06
N PRO A 45 6.06 15.68 -11.03
CA PRO A 45 5.76 14.31 -11.37
C PRO A 45 6.05 13.32 -10.22
N PRO A 46 5.26 12.26 -10.05
CA PRO A 46 5.41 11.28 -8.97
C PRO A 46 6.65 10.40 -9.12
N TYR A 47 7.30 10.39 -10.30
CA TYR A 47 8.55 9.68 -10.54
C TYR A 47 9.80 10.50 -10.16
N ASP A 48 9.65 11.76 -9.76
CA ASP A 48 10.77 12.62 -9.33
C ASP A 48 11.19 12.29 -7.88
N ALA A 49 12.04 11.28 -7.75
CA ALA A 49 12.52 10.78 -6.47
C ALA A 49 13.23 11.83 -5.62
N LYS A 50 13.94 12.78 -6.23
CA LYS A 50 14.64 13.86 -5.51
C LYS A 50 13.61 14.74 -4.83
N ASN A 51 12.60 15.18 -5.58
CA ASN A 51 11.53 16.00 -5.04
C ASN A 51 10.70 15.28 -3.98
N LEU A 52 10.42 13.97 -4.14
CA LEU A 52 9.76 13.19 -3.09
C LEU A 52 10.57 13.18 -1.79
N PHE A 53 11.89 12.98 -1.89
CA PHE A 53 12.78 12.99 -0.73
C PHE A 53 12.86 14.38 -0.09
N ASP A 54 13.05 15.44 -0.88
CA ASP A 54 13.16 16.82 -0.40
C ASP A 54 11.87 17.23 0.34
N ASN A 55 10.69 16.89 -0.20
CA ASN A 55 9.41 17.11 0.47
C ASN A 55 9.34 16.47 1.87
N LEU A 56 9.93 15.29 2.08
CA LEU A 56 9.97 14.67 3.41
C LEU A 56 10.86 15.47 4.36
N ILE A 57 12.07 15.84 3.92
CA ILE A 57 13.02 16.60 4.74
C ILE A 57 12.47 17.97 5.10
N GLU A 58 11.89 18.70 4.15
CA GLU A 58 11.27 20.02 4.35
C GLU A 58 10.11 19.98 5.34
N ASN A 59 9.45 18.83 5.48
CA ASN A 59 8.36 18.59 6.45
C ASN A 59 8.87 17.92 7.75
N ASN A 60 10.16 18.02 8.07
CA ASN A 60 10.79 17.45 9.29
C ASN A 60 10.62 15.92 9.44
N ILE A 61 10.52 15.20 8.33
CA ILE A 61 10.49 13.74 8.30
C ILE A 61 11.90 13.27 7.98
N LEU A 62 12.64 12.97 9.05
CA LEU A 62 14.06 12.67 8.97
C LEU A 62 14.33 11.15 9.04
N PRO A 63 15.24 10.62 8.20
CA PRO A 63 15.61 9.20 8.18
C PRO A 63 15.90 8.61 9.56
N GLN A 64 16.60 9.36 10.41
CA GLN A 64 17.06 8.89 11.71
C GLN A 64 15.94 8.75 12.75
N THR A 65 14.75 9.32 12.47
CA THR A 65 13.65 9.39 13.45
C THR A 65 12.40 8.65 13.00
N LYS A 66 12.24 8.39 11.69
CA LYS A 66 11.03 7.80 11.12
C LYS A 66 11.32 6.52 10.32
N ALA A 67 10.44 5.53 10.49
CA ALA A 67 10.42 4.32 9.68
C ALA A 67 9.25 4.42 8.70
N LEU A 68 9.49 4.15 7.42
CA LEU A 68 8.49 4.34 6.37
C LEU A 68 7.90 3.00 5.94
N THR A 69 6.59 2.97 5.81
CA THR A 69 5.90 2.04 4.89
C THR A 69 5.48 2.84 3.68
N ILE A 70 5.76 2.34 2.49
CA ILE A 70 5.48 3.06 1.25
C ILE A 70 4.44 2.28 0.45
N ILE A 71 3.39 2.97 0.02
CA ILE A 71 2.36 2.45 -0.89
C ILE A 71 2.43 3.33 -2.14
N ALA A 72 2.86 2.76 -3.26
CA ALA A 72 3.11 3.51 -4.48
C ALA A 72 2.39 2.88 -5.66
N PHE A 73 1.83 3.70 -6.55
CA PHE A 73 1.11 3.26 -7.74
C PHE A 73 1.77 3.73 -9.03
N SER A 74 1.87 2.85 -10.02
CA SER A 74 2.28 3.19 -11.38
C SER A 74 3.60 3.97 -11.39
N ALA A 75 3.67 5.14 -12.03
CA ALA A 75 4.85 6.00 -12.04
C ALA A 75 5.35 6.44 -10.64
N GLY A 76 4.48 6.48 -9.64
CA GLY A 76 4.87 6.70 -8.25
C GLY A 76 5.79 5.59 -7.71
N VAL A 77 5.65 4.35 -8.20
CA VAL A 77 6.55 3.23 -7.83
C VAL A 77 8.00 3.56 -8.18
N VAL A 78 8.25 4.18 -9.34
CA VAL A 78 9.60 4.56 -9.78
C VAL A 78 10.21 5.57 -8.81
N GLY A 79 9.51 6.67 -8.55
CA GLY A 79 9.99 7.74 -7.69
C GLY A 79 10.17 7.28 -6.25
N CYS A 80 9.16 6.61 -5.71
CA CYS A 80 9.18 6.10 -4.35
C CYS A 80 10.24 5.03 -4.13
N LEU A 81 10.51 4.14 -5.09
CA LEU A 81 11.55 3.11 -4.93
C LEU A 81 12.94 3.75 -4.85
N ALA A 82 13.23 4.71 -5.72
CA ALA A 82 14.48 5.46 -5.67
C ALA A 82 14.60 6.30 -4.39
N MET A 83 13.50 6.94 -3.94
CA MET A 83 13.43 7.64 -2.66
C MET A 83 13.67 6.69 -1.48
N ALA A 84 13.09 5.49 -1.47
CA ALA A 84 13.26 4.48 -0.41
C ALA A 84 14.71 4.00 -0.30
N ARG A 85 15.37 3.75 -1.44
CA ARG A 85 16.80 3.41 -1.46
C ARG A 85 17.65 4.57 -0.92
N LYS A 86 17.33 5.82 -1.28
CA LYS A 86 18.02 6.98 -0.69
C LYS A 86 17.76 7.06 0.82
N TRP A 87 16.53 6.87 1.26
CA TRP A 87 16.16 6.89 2.68
C TRP A 87 17.00 5.92 3.52
N GLN A 88 17.21 4.68 3.05
CA GLN A 88 18.11 3.73 3.71
C GLN A 88 19.58 4.19 3.74
N ARG A 89 20.09 4.76 2.62
CA ARG A 89 21.47 5.27 2.58
C ARG A 89 21.72 6.40 3.59
N GLU A 90 20.68 7.17 3.94
CA GLU A 90 20.75 8.21 4.98
C GLU A 90 20.52 7.67 6.40
N GLY A 91 20.49 6.34 6.57
CA GLY A 91 20.29 5.67 7.86
C GLY A 91 18.84 5.46 8.26
N GLY A 92 17.89 5.68 7.36
CA GLY A 92 16.46 5.49 7.62
C GLY A 92 15.98 4.05 7.44
N ILE A 93 14.84 3.73 8.06
CA ILE A 93 14.23 2.40 7.98
C ILE A 93 13.06 2.41 6.99
N ILE A 94 13.03 1.41 6.10
CA ILE A 94 11.86 1.06 5.29
C ILE A 94 11.27 -0.23 5.86
N ASN A 95 10.10 -0.14 6.48
CA ASN A 95 9.40 -1.30 7.04
C ASN A 95 8.95 -2.26 5.93
N CYS A 96 8.33 -1.68 4.90
CA CYS A 96 7.94 -2.38 3.69
C CYS A 96 7.63 -1.39 2.56
N PHE A 97 7.71 -1.88 1.33
CA PHE A 97 7.31 -1.17 0.13
C PHE A 97 6.23 -1.97 -0.58
N ILE A 98 5.11 -1.33 -0.90
CA ILE A 98 3.94 -1.94 -1.52
C ILE A 98 3.77 -1.29 -2.89
N ALA A 99 4.15 -2.01 -3.94
CA ALA A 99 4.13 -1.57 -5.32
C ALA A 99 2.82 -1.99 -6.00
N PHE A 100 1.92 -1.03 -6.19
CA PHE A 100 0.73 -1.19 -7.03
C PHE A 100 1.09 -0.92 -8.48
N ASP A 101 1.01 -1.97 -9.28
CA ASP A 101 1.11 -1.95 -10.73
C ASP A 101 2.36 -1.23 -11.26
N GLY A 102 3.50 -1.52 -10.64
CA GLY A 102 4.83 -1.03 -11.03
C GLY A 102 5.43 -1.79 -12.22
N TRP A 103 4.65 -2.04 -13.27
CA TRP A 103 5.10 -2.82 -14.43
C TRP A 103 6.36 -2.22 -15.05
N GLY A 104 7.35 -3.08 -15.35
CA GLY A 104 8.64 -2.67 -15.93
C GLY A 104 9.61 -2.00 -14.96
N VAL A 105 9.24 -1.81 -13.68
CA VAL A 105 10.14 -1.25 -12.67
C VAL A 105 10.96 -2.38 -12.02
N PRO A 106 12.30 -2.28 -11.98
CA PRO A 106 13.13 -3.27 -11.29
C PRO A 106 13.01 -3.07 -9.78
N LEU A 107 12.06 -3.79 -9.17
CA LEU A 107 11.69 -3.74 -7.75
C LEU A 107 12.77 -4.36 -6.83
N ILE A 108 13.95 -3.77 -6.82
CA ILE A 108 15.12 -4.25 -6.07
C ILE A 108 15.34 -3.36 -4.83
N GLY A 109 15.56 -3.93 -3.67
CA GLY A 109 15.89 -3.18 -2.46
C GLY A 109 16.22 -4.11 -1.28
N ASP A 110 16.92 -3.57 -0.29
CA ASP A 110 17.29 -4.28 0.94
C ASP A 110 16.21 -4.14 2.02
N PHE A 111 14.93 -4.22 1.60
CA PHE A 111 13.75 -4.13 2.45
C PHE A 111 12.63 -4.99 1.86
N PRO A 112 11.60 -5.37 2.64
CA PRO A 112 10.46 -6.11 2.12
C PRO A 112 9.73 -5.32 1.03
N ILE A 113 9.50 -5.95 -0.11
CA ILE A 113 8.73 -5.39 -1.23
C ILE A 113 7.56 -6.33 -1.51
N HIS A 114 6.36 -5.78 -1.74
CA HIS A 114 5.15 -6.53 -2.07
C HIS A 114 4.54 -5.99 -3.35
N CYS A 115 4.30 -6.87 -4.33
CA CYS A 115 3.68 -6.49 -5.59
C CYS A 115 2.17 -6.66 -5.52
N PHE A 116 1.44 -5.64 -5.97
CA PHE A 116 0.02 -5.66 -6.23
C PHE A 116 -0.17 -5.43 -7.74
N SER A 117 -0.65 -6.42 -8.47
CA SER A 117 -0.81 -6.33 -9.93
C SER A 117 -2.29 -6.36 -10.34
N HIS A 118 -2.64 -5.64 -11.40
CA HIS A 118 -4.01 -5.60 -11.92
C HIS A 118 -4.44 -6.87 -12.67
N ASP A 119 -3.49 -7.76 -12.97
CA ASP A 119 -3.71 -9.06 -13.59
C ASP A 119 -2.56 -10.05 -13.28
N LEU A 120 -2.72 -11.31 -13.72
CA LEU A 120 -1.72 -12.36 -13.56
C LEU A 120 -0.46 -12.13 -14.43
N PHE A 121 -0.59 -11.56 -15.63
CA PHE A 121 0.55 -11.37 -16.52
C PHE A 121 1.55 -10.34 -15.96
N THR A 122 1.02 -9.20 -15.51
CA THR A 122 1.77 -8.15 -14.83
C THR A 122 2.37 -8.68 -13.54
N HIS A 123 1.64 -9.54 -12.82
CA HIS A 123 2.17 -10.20 -11.63
C HIS A 123 3.42 -11.02 -11.94
N LEU A 124 3.36 -11.96 -12.87
CA LEU A 124 4.49 -12.83 -13.20
C LEU A 124 5.72 -12.04 -13.69
N THR A 125 5.51 -10.98 -14.44
CA THR A 125 6.61 -10.15 -14.99
C THR A 125 7.21 -9.20 -13.96
N THR A 126 6.44 -8.79 -12.95
CA THR A 126 6.87 -7.84 -11.90
C THR A 126 7.42 -8.55 -10.67
N SER A 127 6.74 -9.61 -10.20
CA SER A 127 7.11 -10.35 -8.98
C SER A 127 8.40 -11.14 -9.13
N PHE A 128 8.87 -11.37 -10.37
CA PHE A 128 10.18 -11.95 -10.66
C PHE A 128 11.33 -11.26 -9.89
N TRP A 129 11.25 -9.94 -9.69
CA TRP A 129 12.28 -9.16 -9.00
C TRP A 129 12.20 -9.23 -7.47
N VAL A 130 11.13 -9.82 -6.94
CA VAL A 130 10.75 -9.70 -5.54
C VAL A 130 10.70 -11.07 -4.88
N LYS A 131 11.13 -11.16 -3.63
CA LYS A 131 11.14 -12.40 -2.85
C LYS A 131 9.83 -12.56 -2.07
N GLY A 132 9.40 -13.80 -1.92
CA GLY A 132 8.27 -14.18 -1.07
C GLY A 132 6.96 -14.36 -1.83
N ASN A 133 5.93 -14.81 -1.11
CA ASN A 133 4.62 -15.13 -1.69
C ASN A 133 3.52 -14.16 -1.25
N GLU A 134 3.87 -13.13 -0.47
CA GLU A 134 2.93 -12.12 0.02
C GLU A 134 2.74 -11.03 -1.03
N HIS A 135 2.27 -11.43 -2.19
CA HIS A 135 1.97 -10.59 -3.33
C HIS A 135 0.53 -10.81 -3.73
N PHE A 136 -0.04 -9.83 -4.41
CA PHE A 136 -1.40 -9.89 -4.90
C PHE A 136 -1.47 -9.69 -6.41
N TYR A 137 -2.39 -10.41 -7.04
CA TYR A 137 -2.82 -10.12 -8.40
C TYR A 137 -4.34 -10.23 -8.51
N ALA A 138 -4.95 -9.31 -9.26
CA ALA A 138 -6.39 -9.33 -9.45
C ALA A 138 -6.80 -10.48 -10.37
N GLN A 139 -7.90 -11.15 -9.99
CA GLN A 139 -8.54 -12.19 -10.78
C GLN A 139 -10.05 -12.19 -10.47
N PRO A 140 -10.91 -11.72 -11.39
CA PRO A 140 -10.60 -11.34 -12.78
C PRO A 140 -9.68 -10.11 -12.88
N ALA A 141 -8.98 -10.00 -14.02
CA ALA A 141 -8.18 -8.83 -14.34
C ALA A 141 -9.04 -7.55 -14.34
N VAL A 142 -8.48 -6.47 -13.84
CA VAL A 142 -9.11 -5.13 -13.81
C VAL A 142 -8.26 -4.14 -14.60
N SER A 143 -8.78 -2.97 -14.94
CA SER A 143 -7.90 -1.97 -15.59
C SER A 143 -6.82 -1.45 -14.63
N HIS A 144 -5.67 -1.03 -15.17
CA HIS A 144 -4.57 -0.40 -14.43
C HIS A 144 -5.05 0.60 -13.37
N LEU A 145 -5.92 1.53 -13.77
CA LEU A 145 -6.40 2.61 -12.91
C LEU A 145 -7.49 2.15 -11.95
N GLU A 146 -8.32 1.17 -12.33
CA GLU A 146 -9.40 0.62 -11.49
C GLU A 146 -8.86 0.03 -10.19
N MET A 147 -7.67 -0.58 -10.25
CA MET A 147 -6.98 -1.07 -9.06
C MET A 147 -6.79 0.02 -7.98
N TRP A 148 -6.66 1.26 -8.40
CA TRP A 148 -6.43 2.42 -7.53
C TRP A 148 -7.71 3.24 -7.30
N THR A 149 -8.63 3.34 -8.26
CA THR A 149 -9.86 4.15 -8.11
C THR A 149 -11.01 3.39 -7.47
N ALA A 150 -11.03 2.06 -7.58
CA ALA A 150 -12.08 1.19 -7.04
C ALA A 150 -11.51 0.00 -6.25
N PRO A 151 -10.57 0.21 -5.30
CA PRO A 151 -9.88 -0.89 -4.62
C PRO A 151 -10.82 -1.86 -3.86
N LEU A 152 -12.03 -1.43 -3.50
CA LEU A 152 -13.03 -2.24 -2.80
C LEU A 152 -13.71 -3.29 -3.68
N THR A 153 -13.71 -3.11 -5.00
CA THR A 153 -14.33 -4.06 -5.95
C THR A 153 -13.34 -5.08 -6.50
N VAL A 154 -12.05 -4.90 -6.21
CA VAL A 154 -10.98 -5.75 -6.75
C VAL A 154 -10.79 -6.97 -5.87
N SER A 155 -11.00 -8.15 -6.46
CA SER A 155 -10.68 -9.44 -5.86
C SER A 155 -9.58 -10.14 -6.64
N GLY A 156 -8.89 -11.05 -5.98
CA GLY A 156 -7.73 -11.71 -6.56
C GLY A 156 -7.11 -12.70 -5.61
N TYR A 157 -5.83 -12.98 -5.81
CA TYR A 157 -5.09 -13.95 -5.01
C TYR A 157 -3.97 -13.26 -4.26
N HIS A 158 -3.87 -13.52 -2.96
CA HIS A 158 -2.68 -13.24 -2.15
C HIS A 158 -1.98 -14.57 -1.87
N GLY A 159 -0.86 -14.82 -2.55
CA GLY A 159 -0.31 -16.17 -2.65
C GLY A 159 -1.36 -17.12 -3.25
N GLU A 160 -1.74 -18.16 -2.51
CA GLU A 160 -2.77 -19.13 -2.93
C GLU A 160 -4.18 -18.75 -2.44
N LYS A 161 -4.31 -17.77 -1.53
CA LYS A 161 -5.58 -17.40 -0.92
C LYS A 161 -6.34 -16.41 -1.79
N ARG A 162 -7.57 -16.74 -2.20
CA ARG A 162 -8.45 -15.77 -2.87
C ARG A 162 -9.04 -14.78 -1.86
N ILE A 163 -8.74 -13.49 -2.04
CA ILE A 163 -9.17 -12.40 -1.14
C ILE A 163 -9.41 -11.09 -1.91
N ASN A 164 -10.00 -10.11 -1.23
CA ASN A 164 -10.12 -8.75 -1.76
C ASN A 164 -8.78 -8.00 -1.65
N LEU A 165 -8.55 -7.04 -2.55
CA LEU A 165 -7.35 -6.19 -2.55
C LEU A 165 -7.17 -5.48 -1.21
N THR A 166 -8.25 -4.94 -0.63
CA THR A 166 -8.18 -4.26 0.66
C THR A 166 -7.88 -5.21 1.81
N GLU A 167 -8.36 -6.47 1.77
CA GLU A 167 -8.00 -7.49 2.76
C GLU A 167 -6.51 -7.83 2.66
N SER A 168 -6.00 -7.98 1.44
CA SER A 168 -4.57 -8.20 1.18
C SER A 168 -3.70 -7.05 1.71
N LEU A 169 -4.11 -5.81 1.44
CA LEU A 169 -3.44 -4.63 1.96
C LEU A 169 -3.49 -4.60 3.50
N ASN A 170 -4.63 -4.94 4.10
CA ASN A 170 -4.79 -5.01 5.55
C ASN A 170 -3.84 -6.01 6.21
N LEU A 171 -3.66 -7.19 5.61
CA LEU A 171 -2.73 -8.21 6.10
C LEU A 171 -1.30 -7.65 6.17
N LEU A 172 -0.85 -6.97 5.12
CA LEU A 172 0.47 -6.35 5.09
C LEU A 172 0.58 -5.19 6.09
N LEU A 173 -0.40 -4.27 6.12
CA LEU A 173 -0.37 -3.15 7.04
C LEU A 173 -0.37 -3.62 8.51
N THR A 174 -1.18 -4.62 8.83
CA THR A 174 -1.20 -5.25 10.17
C THR A 174 0.14 -5.90 10.49
N LYS A 175 0.76 -6.60 9.54
CA LYS A 175 2.08 -7.23 9.72
C LYS A 175 3.18 -6.20 10.06
N TYR A 176 3.19 -5.05 9.38
CA TYR A 176 4.27 -4.06 9.54
C TYR A 176 3.99 -2.96 10.57
N HIS A 177 2.72 -2.67 10.86
CA HIS A 177 2.31 -1.65 11.84
C HIS A 177 1.75 -2.22 13.14
N GLY A 178 1.38 -3.51 13.17
CA GLY A 178 0.69 -4.17 14.28
C GLY A 178 -0.83 -4.05 14.18
N THR A 179 -1.55 -4.94 14.86
CA THR A 179 -2.99 -4.78 15.10
C THR A 179 -3.16 -3.71 16.16
N ILE A 180 -3.79 -2.58 15.84
CA ILE A 180 -4.52 -1.86 16.88
C ILE A 180 -5.82 -2.63 17.02
N THR A 181 -5.97 -3.39 18.10
CA THR A 181 -7.19 -4.09 18.48
C THR A 181 -8.35 -3.09 18.42
N THR A 182 -9.09 -3.10 17.33
CA THR A 182 -10.47 -2.66 17.37
C THR A 182 -11.22 -3.85 17.95
N ASN A 183 -11.70 -3.69 19.17
CA ASN A 183 -12.71 -4.59 19.72
C ASN A 183 -13.89 -4.53 18.76
N PHE A 184 -13.95 -5.45 17.81
CA PHE A 184 -15.19 -5.76 17.13
C PHE A 184 -16.08 -6.37 18.19
N ASN A 185 -17.03 -5.56 18.67
CA ASN A 185 -18.11 -6.02 19.52
C ASN A 185 -18.73 -7.28 18.90
N ASP A 186 -18.64 -8.38 19.63
CA ASP A 186 -19.61 -9.48 19.58
C ASP A 186 -20.98 -8.91 19.95
N ASN A 187 -21.64 -8.27 19.01
CA ASN A 187 -23.07 -7.94 19.08
C ASN A 187 -23.75 -8.47 17.83
N TYR A 188 -23.68 -9.79 17.64
CA TYR A 188 -24.76 -10.51 16.99
C TYR A 188 -25.78 -10.89 18.06
N PRO A 189 -27.06 -10.48 17.95
CA PRO A 189 -28.08 -10.96 18.87
C PRO A 189 -28.24 -12.49 18.68
N PRO A 190 -28.39 -13.28 19.75
CA PRO A 190 -28.68 -14.69 19.62
C PRO A 190 -29.99 -14.85 18.84
N SER A 191 -29.90 -15.46 17.66
CA SER A 191 -31.06 -15.89 16.90
C SER A 191 -31.94 -16.77 17.78
N ALA A 192 -33.22 -16.41 17.84
CA ALA A 192 -34.29 -17.08 18.55
C ALA A 192 -34.19 -18.61 18.47
N ARG A 193 -34.04 -19.27 19.62
CA ARG A 193 -34.39 -20.68 19.75
C ARG A 193 -35.90 -20.80 19.59
N ARG A 194 -36.32 -21.33 18.44
CA ARG A 194 -37.66 -21.88 18.27
C ARG A 194 -37.77 -23.13 19.15
N ASN A 195 -38.83 -23.17 19.95
CA ASN A 195 -39.33 -24.39 20.57
C ASN A 195 -39.74 -25.40 19.49
N SER A 196 -39.42 -26.67 19.72
CA SER A 196 -40.19 -27.79 19.20
C SER A 196 -39.93 -29.04 20.04
N ASN A 197 -41.00 -29.43 20.76
CA ASN A 197 -41.41 -30.74 21.27
C ASN A 197 -40.51 -31.49 22.25
#